data_AF-A0A060I6G4-F1
#
_entry.id   AF-A0A060I6G4-F1
#
_cell.length_a   1.000
_cell.length_b   1.000
_cell.length_c   1.000
_cell.angle_alpha   90.00
_cell.angle_beta   90.00
_cell.angle_gamma   90.00
#
_symmetry.space_group_name_H-M   'P 1'
#
loop_
_entity.id
_entity.type
_entity.pdbx_description
1 polymer ?
#
loop_
_entity_poly.entity_id
_entity_poly.type
_entity_poly.pdbx_seq_one_letter_code
_entity_poly.pdbx_strand_id
1 'polypeptide(L)'
;MAKGPAATSSDDELPFATEEPVADERSFFGGRPQNPTVPNARTALPASLSAPEHYHGHRERLRDRFREQGDTALADYEILELLLFRLIPRRDTKPIAKALIERFGSLSGVFGAPAALLTEVKGVGENVALDLKLISTVAHRTLKSEIRSKQVLSSWSSVIQYCHAAMAHETREQFRILS
;
A
#
# COMPACT_ATOMS: atom_id res chain seq x y z
N MET A 1 -42.72 -37.30 -22.97
CA MET A 1 -43.27 -38.01 -24.16
C MET A 1 -43.66 -36.95 -25.17
N ALA A 2 -43.44 -37.03 -26.49
CA ALA A 2 -42.66 -37.96 -27.34
C ALA A 2 -42.20 -37.15 -28.60
N LYS A 3 -40.98 -37.33 -29.10
CA LYS A 3 -40.62 -38.03 -30.37
C LYS A 3 -41.19 -37.39 -31.67
N GLY A 4 -40.30 -37.00 -32.60
CA GLY A 4 -40.64 -36.35 -33.89
C GLY A 4 -41.04 -37.32 -35.01
N PRO A 5 -40.91 -36.89 -36.29
CA PRO A 5 -39.99 -37.60 -37.20
C PRO A 5 -39.19 -36.68 -38.17
N ALA A 6 -38.41 -37.28 -39.07
CA ALA A 6 -37.43 -36.65 -39.98
C ALA A 6 -37.38 -37.35 -41.38
N ALA A 7 -36.36 -37.01 -42.20
CA ALA A 7 -36.02 -37.50 -43.57
C ALA A 7 -36.78 -36.81 -44.73
N THR A 8 -36.29 -36.69 -45.99
CA THR A 8 -35.25 -37.38 -46.83
C THR A 8 -34.48 -36.33 -47.69
N SER A 9 -33.16 -36.37 -47.98
CA SER A 9 -32.40 -37.15 -49.01
C SER A 9 -32.99 -37.12 -50.45
N SER A 10 -32.26 -37.05 -51.57
CA SER A 10 -30.81 -37.24 -51.89
C SER A 10 -30.38 -36.67 -53.28
N ASP A 11 -29.09 -36.77 -53.57
CA ASP A 11 -28.26 -36.34 -54.72
C ASP A 11 -28.60 -36.84 -56.14
N ASP A 12 -28.08 -36.13 -57.17
CA ASP A 12 -27.42 -36.55 -58.45
C ASP A 12 -27.26 -35.28 -59.35
N GLU A 13 -26.27 -35.04 -60.23
CA GLU A 13 -25.35 -35.89 -61.02
C GLU A 13 -24.07 -35.09 -61.45
N LEU A 14 -22.96 -35.78 -61.78
CA LEU A 14 -21.80 -35.33 -62.59
C LEU A 14 -21.61 -36.38 -63.73
N PRO A 15 -20.69 -36.33 -64.74
CA PRO A 15 -19.60 -35.36 -65.05
C PRO A 15 -19.42 -35.01 -66.56
N PHE A 16 -18.44 -34.16 -66.93
CA PHE A 16 -17.55 -34.40 -68.10
C PHE A 16 -16.25 -33.55 -68.03
N ALA A 17 -15.21 -33.96 -68.75
CA ALA A 17 -13.94 -33.25 -68.90
C ALA A 17 -13.84 -32.64 -70.34
N THR A 18 -12.72 -32.26 -70.97
CA THR A 18 -11.26 -32.23 -70.70
C THR A 18 -10.71 -31.15 -71.64
N GLU A 19 -9.61 -30.46 -71.32
CA GLU A 19 -8.44 -30.26 -72.21
C GLU A 19 -7.36 -29.33 -71.59
N GLU A 20 -6.16 -29.39 -72.16
CA GLU A 20 -4.87 -29.06 -71.50
C GLU A 20 -4.16 -27.79 -72.07
N PRO A 21 -2.98 -27.36 -71.58
CA PRO A 21 -2.60 -25.93 -71.52
C PRO A 21 -1.74 -25.41 -72.68
N VAL A 22 -1.76 -24.09 -72.93
CA VAL A 22 -0.85 -23.42 -73.87
C VAL A 22 -0.44 -22.00 -73.41
N ALA A 23 0.83 -21.65 -73.69
CA ALA A 23 1.45 -20.31 -73.77
C ALA A 23 1.94 -19.60 -72.48
N ASP A 24 3.24 -19.80 -72.23
CA ASP A 24 4.20 -18.88 -71.60
C ASP A 24 4.24 -17.52 -72.33
N GLU A 25 3.72 -16.44 -71.72
CA GLU A 25 4.11 -15.07 -72.09
C GLU A 25 5.03 -14.46 -71.04
N ARG A 26 6.31 -14.43 -71.40
CA ARG A 26 7.42 -14.06 -70.54
C ARG A 26 7.42 -12.58 -70.15
N SER A 27 7.70 -12.35 -68.87
CA SER A 27 8.55 -11.25 -68.40
C SER A 27 8.07 -9.83 -68.69
N PHE A 28 7.20 -9.30 -67.82
CA PHE A 28 7.24 -7.87 -67.49
C PHE A 28 7.05 -7.65 -65.98
N PHE A 29 7.80 -6.69 -65.43
CA PHE A 29 8.00 -6.41 -63.99
C PHE A 29 8.74 -7.50 -63.20
N GLY A 30 10.05 -7.27 -63.00
CA GLY A 30 10.90 -8.09 -62.15
C GLY A 30 10.97 -7.60 -60.69
N GLY A 31 11.62 -8.40 -59.84
CA GLY A 31 11.98 -8.02 -58.47
C GLY A 31 11.10 -8.68 -57.39
N ARG A 32 11.70 -9.59 -56.62
CA ARG A 32 11.06 -10.26 -55.47
C ARG A 32 10.47 -9.25 -54.46
N PRO A 33 9.36 -9.60 -53.76
CA PRO A 33 8.97 -8.87 -52.56
C PRO A 33 10.10 -8.99 -51.52
N GLN A 34 10.64 -7.85 -51.10
CA GLN A 34 11.65 -7.80 -50.04
C GLN A 34 10.96 -7.94 -48.68
N ASN A 35 11.45 -8.88 -47.87
CA ASN A 35 10.94 -9.11 -46.53
C ASN A 35 11.38 -7.93 -45.62
N PRO A 36 10.48 -7.19 -44.97
CA PRO A 36 10.87 -6.05 -44.14
C PRO A 36 11.51 -6.52 -42.83
N THR A 37 12.83 -6.52 -42.78
CA THR A 37 13.61 -6.72 -41.54
C THR A 37 13.34 -5.56 -40.59
N VAL A 38 12.41 -5.75 -39.65
CA VAL A 38 12.21 -4.84 -38.51
C VAL A 38 13.44 -4.87 -37.59
N PRO A 39 14.13 -3.72 -37.35
CA PRO A 39 15.17 -3.66 -36.34
C PRO A 39 14.54 -3.79 -34.96
N ASN A 40 14.81 -4.90 -34.26
CA ASN A 40 14.30 -5.15 -32.92
C ASN A 40 15.05 -4.30 -31.88
N ALA A 41 14.82 -2.98 -31.92
CA ALA A 41 15.32 -2.01 -30.95
C ALA A 41 14.56 -2.14 -29.61
N ARG A 42 14.81 -3.26 -28.90
CA ARG A 42 14.56 -3.35 -27.47
C ARG A 42 15.56 -2.45 -26.75
N THR A 43 15.33 -1.15 -26.81
CA THR A 43 15.91 -0.20 -25.86
C THR A 43 15.42 -0.62 -24.48
N ALA A 44 16.30 -1.31 -23.74
CA ALA A 44 16.04 -1.65 -22.36
C ALA A 44 15.88 -0.34 -21.59
N LEU A 45 14.63 -0.01 -21.25
CA LEU A 45 14.33 0.92 -20.17
C LEU A 45 15.18 0.47 -18.96
N PRO A 46 15.92 1.38 -18.30
CA PRO A 46 16.78 0.98 -17.19
C PRO A 46 15.92 0.27 -16.16
N ALA A 47 16.21 -1.00 -15.92
CA ALA A 47 15.48 -1.80 -14.95
C ALA A 47 15.55 -1.07 -13.61
N SER A 48 14.39 -0.64 -13.12
CA SER A 48 14.28 0.05 -11.83
C SER A 48 14.93 -0.84 -10.78
N LEU A 49 16.03 -0.35 -10.21
CA LEU A 49 16.95 -1.18 -9.43
C LEU A 49 16.20 -1.91 -8.33
N SER A 50 16.30 -3.23 -8.41
CA SER A 50 15.67 -4.23 -7.56
C SER A 50 15.65 -3.81 -6.08
N ALA A 51 14.44 -3.67 -5.54
CA ALA A 51 14.23 -3.60 -4.09
C ALA A 51 14.67 -4.92 -3.45
N PRO A 52 15.85 -4.96 -2.83
CA PRO A 52 15.88 -4.98 -1.36
C PRO A 52 16.80 -3.92 -0.71
N GLU A 53 17.81 -3.40 -1.41
CA GLU A 53 18.91 -2.64 -0.79
C GLU A 53 18.52 -1.24 -0.31
N HIS A 54 17.64 -0.55 -1.05
CA HIS A 54 17.25 0.83 -0.75
C HIS A 54 16.58 1.02 0.62
N TYR A 55 15.95 -0.02 1.17
CA TYR A 55 15.24 0.04 2.46
C TYR A 55 16.16 0.08 3.67
N HIS A 56 17.25 -0.68 3.66
CA HIS A 56 18.23 -0.67 4.75
C HIS A 56 18.88 0.70 4.88
N GLY A 57 19.32 1.27 3.74
CA GLY A 57 19.83 2.64 3.71
C GLY A 57 18.78 3.68 4.10
N HIS A 58 17.49 3.48 3.80
CA HIS A 58 16.44 4.40 4.27
C HIS A 58 16.31 4.40 5.79
N ARG A 59 16.28 3.20 6.42
CA ARG A 59 16.20 3.03 7.87
C ARG A 59 17.36 3.71 8.59
N GLU A 60 18.59 3.54 8.09
CA GLU A 60 19.79 4.17 8.69
C GLU A 60 19.66 5.71 8.65
N ARG A 61 19.46 6.28 7.45
CA ARG A 61 19.29 7.73 7.25
C ARG A 61 18.14 8.34 8.07
N LEU A 62 17.07 7.59 8.32
CA LEU A 62 15.95 8.05 9.15
C LEU A 62 16.35 8.15 10.63
N ARG A 63 17.16 7.19 11.11
CA ARG A 63 17.66 7.16 12.49
C ARG A 63 18.73 8.22 12.72
N ASP A 64 19.58 8.47 11.73
CA ASP A 64 20.64 9.47 11.83
C ASP A 64 20.07 10.89 11.85
N ARG A 65 19.12 11.22 10.97
CA ARG A 65 18.38 12.51 11.06
C ARG A 65 17.73 12.71 12.43
N PHE A 66 17.09 11.69 12.99
CA PHE A 66 16.49 11.77 14.33
C PHE A 66 17.51 11.94 15.45
N ARG A 67 18.71 11.36 15.33
CA ARG A 67 19.82 11.54 16.29
C ARG A 67 20.42 12.95 16.22
N GLU A 68 20.57 13.49 15.02
CA GLU A 68 21.22 14.79 14.78
C GLU A 68 20.30 15.98 15.07
N GLN A 69 19.02 15.88 14.70
CA GLN A 69 18.08 17.01 14.63
C GLN A 69 16.81 16.79 15.49
N GLY A 70 16.67 15.63 16.13
CA GLY A 70 15.59 15.35 17.09
C GLY A 70 14.21 15.14 16.46
N ASP A 71 13.18 15.55 17.20
CA ASP A 71 11.76 15.43 16.86
C ASP A 71 11.34 16.40 15.74
N THR A 72 11.85 17.64 15.75
CA THR A 72 11.55 18.66 14.72
C THR A 72 12.01 18.31 13.30
N ALA A 73 12.83 17.27 13.15
CA ALA A 73 13.48 16.88 11.90
C ALA A 73 12.64 15.98 10.98
N LEU A 74 11.55 15.41 11.51
CA LEU A 74 10.79 14.34 10.89
C LEU A 74 9.30 14.67 10.86
N ALA A 75 8.64 14.31 9.77
CA ALA A 75 7.17 14.36 9.72
C ALA A 75 6.55 13.25 10.61
N ASP A 76 5.30 13.45 11.04
CA ASP A 76 4.50 12.49 11.82
C ASP A 76 4.62 11.03 11.32
N TYR A 77 4.51 10.82 10.01
CA TYR A 77 4.60 9.50 9.41
C TYR A 77 6.03 8.91 9.45
N GLU A 78 7.07 9.74 9.44
CA GLU A 78 8.47 9.30 9.55
C GLU A 78 8.81 8.91 11.00
N ILE A 79 8.25 9.61 11.99
CA ILE A 79 8.33 9.23 13.41
C ILE A 79 7.62 7.89 13.63
N LEU A 80 6.44 7.70 13.04
CA LEU A 80 5.71 6.43 13.07
C LEU A 80 6.48 5.31 12.33
N GLU A 81 7.14 5.62 11.21
CA GLU A 81 7.98 4.68 10.46
C GLU A 81 9.19 4.21 11.29
N LEU A 82 9.88 5.13 12.00
CA LEU A 82 10.95 4.78 12.94
C LEU A 82 10.51 3.82 14.04
N LEU A 83 9.28 3.98 14.51
CA LEU A 83 8.70 3.13 15.54
C LEU A 83 8.34 1.75 14.96
N LEU A 84 7.63 1.72 13.83
CA LEU A 84 7.27 0.49 13.12
C LEU A 84 8.49 -0.32 12.68
N PHE A 85 9.63 0.31 12.38
CA PHE A 85 10.89 -0.40 12.11
C PHE A 85 11.32 -1.34 13.25
N ARG A 86 10.98 -1.03 14.50
CA ARG A 86 11.30 -1.87 15.67
C ARG A 86 10.30 -3.02 15.81
N LEU A 87 9.04 -2.79 15.45
CA LEU A 87 7.94 -3.76 15.55
C LEU A 87 7.90 -4.73 14.34
N ILE A 88 8.35 -4.29 13.17
CA ILE A 88 8.29 -5.02 11.89
C ILE A 88 9.68 -4.98 11.22
N PRO A 89 10.63 -5.84 11.65
CA PRO A 89 12.04 -5.73 11.25
C PRO A 89 12.36 -6.13 9.81
N ARG A 90 11.46 -6.84 9.10
CA ARG A 90 11.72 -7.48 7.78
C ARG A 90 10.79 -7.00 6.65
N ARG A 91 10.17 -5.82 6.78
CA ARG A 91 9.26 -5.26 5.76
C ARG A 91 9.50 -3.77 5.60
N ASP A 92 9.09 -3.25 4.45
CA ASP A 92 8.90 -1.81 4.25
C ASP A 92 7.73 -1.33 5.13
N THR A 93 8.02 -0.43 6.08
CA THR A 93 7.04 0.14 7.00
C THR A 93 6.57 1.53 6.59
N LYS A 94 7.18 2.15 5.57
CA LYS A 94 6.75 3.43 5.02
C LYS A 94 5.30 3.45 4.52
N PRO A 95 4.83 2.48 3.72
CA PRO A 95 3.43 2.44 3.30
C PRO A 95 2.49 2.18 4.48
N ILE A 96 2.94 1.44 5.51
CA ILE A 96 2.14 1.16 6.71
C ILE A 96 1.97 2.43 7.54
N ALA A 97 3.07 3.19 7.77
CA ALA A 97 3.03 4.46 8.48
C ALA A 97 2.13 5.48 7.77
N LYS A 98 2.23 5.59 6.44
CA LYS A 98 1.36 6.47 5.65
C LYS A 98 -0.10 6.05 5.73
N ALA A 99 -0.42 4.76 5.55
CA ALA A 99 -1.80 4.27 5.63
C ALA A 99 -2.42 4.47 7.03
N LEU A 100 -1.61 4.38 8.10
CA LEU A 100 -2.05 4.69 9.46
C LEU A 100 -2.38 6.19 9.62
N ILE A 101 -1.49 7.08 9.20
CA ILE A 101 -1.74 8.54 9.28
C ILE A 101 -2.90 8.96 8.36
N GLU A 102 -3.02 8.39 7.17
CA GLU A 102 -4.13 8.64 6.24
C GLU A 102 -5.49 8.20 6.84
N ARG A 103 -5.54 7.03 7.48
CA ARG A 103 -6.76 6.49 8.09
C ARG A 103 -7.17 7.21 9.38
N PHE A 104 -6.20 7.62 10.21
CA PHE A 104 -6.46 8.15 11.56
C PHE A 104 -6.15 9.65 11.71
N GLY A 105 -5.72 10.33 10.64
CA GLY A 105 -5.50 11.77 10.54
C GLY A 105 -4.20 12.30 11.16
N SER A 106 -3.74 11.74 12.27
CA SER A 106 -2.54 12.22 13.00
C SER A 106 -1.88 11.11 13.83
N LEU A 107 -0.66 11.35 14.33
CA LEU A 107 -0.02 10.47 15.32
C LEU A 107 -0.93 10.19 16.53
N SER A 108 -1.55 11.23 17.09
CA SER A 108 -2.50 11.10 18.20
C SER A 108 -3.69 10.21 17.84
N GLY A 109 -4.21 10.33 16.61
CA GLY A 109 -5.28 9.48 16.10
C GLY A 109 -4.86 8.01 16.02
N VAL A 110 -3.65 7.72 15.54
CA VAL A 110 -3.10 6.35 15.48
C VAL A 110 -2.94 5.75 16.88
N PHE A 111 -2.38 6.50 17.83
CA PHE A 111 -2.23 6.02 19.21
C PHE A 111 -3.56 5.91 19.96
N GLY A 112 -4.51 6.78 19.65
CA GLY A 112 -5.87 6.78 20.21
C GLY A 112 -6.73 5.62 19.72
N ALA A 113 -6.61 5.24 18.44
CA ALA A 113 -7.45 4.25 17.78
C ALA A 113 -7.63 2.93 18.55
N PRO A 114 -8.83 2.30 18.51
CA PRO A 114 -9.03 0.94 18.99
C PRO A 114 -8.14 -0.07 18.26
N ALA A 115 -7.64 -1.09 18.97
CA ALA A 115 -6.75 -2.11 18.41
C ALA A 115 -7.36 -2.84 17.19
N ALA A 116 -8.67 -3.09 17.20
CA ALA A 116 -9.39 -3.70 16.07
C ALA A 116 -9.29 -2.87 14.78
N LEU A 117 -9.44 -1.52 14.88
CA LEU A 117 -9.32 -0.64 13.71
C LEU A 117 -7.87 -0.53 13.22
N LEU A 118 -6.89 -0.67 14.12
CA LEU A 118 -5.47 -0.73 13.75
C LEU A 118 -5.17 -2.01 12.94
N THR A 119 -5.69 -3.17 13.36
CA THR A 119 -5.45 -4.45 12.66
C THR A 119 -6.08 -4.56 11.27
N GLU A 120 -7.05 -3.70 10.94
CA GLU A 120 -7.57 -3.61 9.57
C GLU A 120 -6.57 -2.97 8.58
N VAL A 121 -5.54 -2.26 9.06
CA VAL A 121 -4.53 -1.66 8.18
C VAL A 121 -3.55 -2.72 7.71
N LYS A 122 -3.47 -2.94 6.39
CA LYS A 122 -2.64 -3.97 5.76
C LYS A 122 -1.17 -3.87 6.19
N GLY A 123 -0.73 -4.83 7.02
CA GLY A 123 0.62 -4.90 7.56
C GLY A 123 0.71 -4.69 9.07
N VAL A 124 -0.36 -4.22 9.71
CA VAL A 124 -0.51 -4.16 11.17
C VAL A 124 -1.15 -5.46 11.65
N GLY A 125 -0.35 -6.32 12.29
CA GLY A 125 -0.86 -7.50 12.99
C GLY A 125 -1.24 -7.18 14.44
N GLU A 126 -1.86 -8.14 15.13
CA GLU A 126 -2.29 -8.00 16.54
C GLU A 126 -1.16 -7.52 17.46
N ASN A 127 0.04 -8.08 17.34
CA ASN A 127 1.22 -7.66 18.11
C ASN A 127 1.59 -6.19 17.87
N VAL A 128 1.54 -5.73 16.61
CA VAL A 128 1.86 -4.34 16.25
C VAL A 128 0.80 -3.39 16.81
N ALA A 129 -0.49 -3.77 16.75
CA ALA A 129 -1.57 -3.02 17.37
C ALA A 129 -1.43 -2.97 18.91
N LEU A 130 -1.10 -4.10 19.55
CA LEU A 130 -0.81 -4.19 20.98
C LEU A 130 0.33 -3.25 21.39
N ASP A 131 1.46 -3.28 20.67
CA ASP A 131 2.63 -2.44 20.95
C ASP A 131 2.29 -0.94 20.79
N LEU A 132 1.53 -0.56 19.75
CA LEU A 132 1.05 0.82 19.59
C LEU A 132 0.15 1.24 20.76
N LYS A 133 -0.75 0.37 21.25
CA LYS A 133 -1.55 0.66 22.46
C LYS A 133 -0.72 0.67 23.74
N LEU A 134 0.34 -0.14 23.83
CA LEU A 134 1.28 -0.10 24.96
C LEU A 134 2.03 1.22 25.00
N ILE A 135 2.51 1.72 23.87
CA ILE A 135 3.17 3.03 23.74
C ILE A 135 2.20 4.17 24.12
N SER A 136 0.97 4.15 23.62
CA SER A 136 -0.10 5.07 24.06
C SER A 136 -0.32 5.01 25.59
N THR A 137 -0.37 3.80 26.15
CA THR A 137 -0.55 3.60 27.60
C THR A 137 0.62 4.14 28.42
N VAL A 138 1.85 3.99 27.92
CA VAL A 138 3.05 4.58 28.54
C VAL A 138 2.96 6.11 28.49
N ALA A 139 2.69 6.71 27.33
CA ALA A 139 2.53 8.16 27.20
C ALA A 139 1.45 8.72 28.14
N HIS A 140 0.27 8.10 28.19
CA HIS A 140 -0.81 8.47 29.09
C HIS A 140 -0.42 8.35 30.58
N ARG A 141 0.36 7.32 30.95
CA ARG A 141 0.86 7.15 32.32
C ARG A 141 1.90 8.20 32.68
N THR A 142 2.82 8.55 31.77
CA THR A 142 3.82 9.61 31.99
C THR A 142 3.13 10.95 32.20
N LEU A 143 2.22 11.36 31.30
CA LEU A 143 1.46 12.61 31.43
C LEU A 143 0.65 12.65 32.73
N LYS A 144 -0.03 11.56 33.09
CA LYS A 144 -0.76 11.46 34.37
C LYS A 144 0.16 11.51 35.60
N SER A 145 1.40 11.04 35.49
CA SER A 145 2.37 11.07 36.59
C SER A 145 2.87 12.50 36.87
N GLU A 146 3.08 13.32 35.84
CA GLU A 146 3.43 14.74 36.00
C GLU A 146 2.29 15.55 36.63
N ILE A 147 1.04 15.24 36.26
CA ILE A 147 -0.15 15.85 36.86
C ILE A 147 -0.34 15.43 38.32
N ARG A 148 0.21 14.27 38.73
CA ARG A 148 0.13 13.79 40.13
C ARG A 148 1.27 14.31 41.01
N SER A 149 2.43 14.64 40.43
CA SER A 149 3.62 15.10 41.17
C SER A 149 3.71 16.62 41.31
N LYS A 150 2.90 17.37 40.57
CA LYS A 150 2.77 18.84 40.63
C LYS A 150 1.28 19.21 40.76
N GLN A 151 0.94 20.29 41.47
CA GLN A 151 -0.41 20.89 41.41
C GLN A 151 -0.65 21.53 40.03
N VAL A 152 -1.06 20.72 39.03
CA VAL A 152 -1.06 21.09 37.60
C VAL A 152 -2.40 21.58 37.07
N LEU A 153 -3.47 21.52 37.87
CA LEU A 153 -4.71 22.24 37.56
C LEU A 153 -4.67 23.71 38.03
N SER A 154 -3.46 24.27 38.16
CA SER A 154 -3.22 25.68 38.46
C SER A 154 -3.49 26.62 37.26
N SER A 155 -3.70 26.09 36.06
CA SER A 155 -4.13 26.87 34.89
C SER A 155 -5.14 26.13 34.02
N TRP A 156 -6.08 26.89 33.46
CA TRP A 156 -7.14 26.41 32.56
C TRP A 156 -6.58 25.75 31.28
N SER A 157 -5.44 26.23 30.78
CA SER A 157 -4.77 25.65 29.61
C SER A 157 -4.23 24.24 29.88
N SER A 158 -3.70 23.97 31.07
CA SER A 158 -3.28 22.61 31.48
C SER A 158 -4.46 21.64 31.54
N VAL A 159 -5.63 22.10 32.01
CA VAL A 159 -6.88 21.31 32.00
C VAL A 159 -7.26 20.95 30.56
N ILE A 160 -7.29 21.94 29.65
CA ILE A 160 -7.64 21.73 28.24
C ILE A 160 -6.66 20.78 27.55
N GLN A 161 -5.35 20.95 27.73
CA GLN A 161 -4.37 20.05 27.13
C GLN A 161 -4.49 18.61 27.67
N TYR A 162 -4.74 18.44 28.96
CA TYR A 162 -5.02 17.13 29.54
C TYR A 162 -6.27 16.48 28.94
N CYS A 163 -7.39 17.21 28.89
CA CYS A 163 -8.63 16.69 28.30
C CYS A 163 -8.44 16.36 26.82
N HIS A 164 -7.77 17.20 26.05
CA HIS A 164 -7.50 16.94 24.64
C HIS A 164 -6.63 15.68 24.45
N ALA A 165 -5.52 15.56 25.18
CA ALA A 165 -4.66 14.38 25.10
C ALA A 165 -5.37 13.08 25.56
N ALA A 166 -6.20 13.16 26.61
CA ALA A 166 -6.86 12.01 27.20
C ALA A 166 -8.19 11.61 26.53
N MET A 167 -8.82 12.49 25.72
CA MET A 167 -10.18 12.30 25.21
C MET A 167 -10.34 12.51 23.70
N ALA A 168 -9.41 13.16 22.98
CA ALA A 168 -9.63 13.54 21.56
C ALA A 168 -9.87 12.36 20.60
N HIS A 169 -9.59 11.13 21.02
CA HIS A 169 -9.76 9.90 20.22
C HIS A 169 -10.51 8.79 20.98
N GLU A 170 -11.14 9.11 22.10
CA GLU A 170 -11.97 8.16 22.86
C GLU A 170 -13.38 8.12 22.28
N THR A 171 -13.92 6.92 22.03
CA THR A 171 -15.22 6.74 21.36
C THR A 171 -16.40 6.67 22.33
N ARG A 172 -16.13 6.77 23.63
CA ARG A 172 -17.11 6.69 24.72
C ARG A 172 -17.07 7.95 25.56
N GLU A 173 -18.23 8.49 25.89
CA GLU A 173 -18.34 9.61 26.83
C GLU A 173 -17.73 9.24 28.19
N GLN A 174 -16.95 10.15 28.77
CA GLN A 174 -16.34 9.97 30.09
C GLN A 174 -16.59 11.18 30.97
N PHE A 175 -17.31 10.95 32.07
CA PHE A 175 -17.43 11.93 33.14
C PHE A 175 -16.23 11.80 34.08
N ARG A 176 -15.51 12.91 34.30
CA ARG A 176 -14.32 12.96 35.17
C ARG A 176 -14.40 14.18 36.07
N ILE A 177 -14.29 13.95 37.38
CA ILE A 177 -14.14 15.02 38.36
C ILE A 177 -12.65 15.30 38.51
N LEU A 178 -12.29 16.58 38.36
CA LEU A 178 -10.94 17.10 38.54
C LEU A 178 -10.99 18.05 39.75
N SER A 179 -10.15 17.79 40.76
CA SER A 179 -10.09 18.50 42.05
C SER A 179 -8.70 19.10 42.28
#